data_AF-A0A1F0ZPL2-F1
#
_entry.id   AF-A0A1F0ZPL2-F1
#
_cell.length_a   1.000
_cell.length_b   1.000
_cell.length_c   1.000
_cell.angle_alpha   90.00
_cell.angle_beta   90.00
_cell.angle_gamma   90.00
#
_symmetry.space_group_name_H-M   'P 1'
#
loop_
_entity.id
_entity.type
_entity.pdbx_description
1 polymer ?
#
loop_
_entity_poly.entity_id
_entity_poly.type
_entity_poly.pdbx_seq_one_letter_code
_entity_poly.pdbx_strand_id
1 'polypeptide(L)'
;MEWNKLTTRNIAEDEKEYFNGGIEFIWEGKTPEIDEEVLVYNPSTQSIYTDIWIDYGEGIGFEDTDEDTVFWMSYPEPPKEMEEE
;
A
#
# COMPACT_ATOMS: atom_id res chain seq x y z
N MET A 1 -2.53 -12.59 -10.64
CA MET A 1 -2.88 -11.37 -9.89
C MET A 1 -3.45 -11.80 -8.55
N GLU A 2 -2.89 -11.29 -7.47
CA GLU A 2 -3.24 -11.65 -6.10
C GLU A 2 -3.37 -10.38 -5.28
N TRP A 3 -4.34 -10.36 -4.36
CA TRP A 3 -4.52 -9.28 -3.40
C TRP A 3 -3.55 -9.46 -2.23
N ASN A 4 -2.68 -8.49 -2.02
CA ASN A 4 -1.75 -8.42 -0.90
C ASN A 4 -2.43 -7.69 0.26
N LYS A 5 -2.46 -8.30 1.43
CA LYS A 5 -2.98 -7.63 2.63
C LYS A 5 -1.91 -6.74 3.25
N LEU A 6 -2.28 -5.52 3.59
CA LEU A 6 -1.51 -4.61 4.42
C LEU A 6 -2.33 -4.23 5.67
N THR A 7 -1.65 -4.18 6.81
CA THR A 7 -2.25 -3.75 8.08
C THR A 7 -1.27 -2.85 8.82
N THR A 8 -1.73 -1.74 9.39
CA THR A 8 -0.92 -0.91 10.27
C THR A 8 -0.78 -1.57 11.64
N ARG A 9 0.38 -1.40 12.26
CA ARG A 9 0.58 -1.70 13.68
C ARG A 9 1.38 -0.61 14.34
N ASN A 10 1.20 -0.44 15.64
CA ASN A 10 2.09 0.38 16.44
C ASN A 10 3.53 -0.14 16.31
N ILE A 11 4.47 0.80 16.23
CA ILE A 11 5.89 0.50 16.32
C ILE A 11 6.21 -0.14 17.69
N ALA A 12 6.99 -1.21 17.69
CA ALA A 12 7.44 -1.83 18.93
C ALA A 12 8.48 -0.93 19.64
N GLU A 13 8.61 -1.03 20.97
CA GLU A 13 9.51 -0.15 21.74
C GLU A 13 10.99 -0.26 21.32
N ASP A 14 11.42 -1.45 20.90
CA ASP A 14 12.75 -1.74 20.36
C ASP A 14 12.94 -1.23 18.93
N GLU A 15 11.85 -1.12 18.15
CA GLU A 15 11.88 -0.52 16.81
C GLU A 15 11.97 1.01 16.87
N LYS A 16 11.44 1.66 17.92
CA LYS A 16 11.43 3.13 18.06
C LYS A 16 12.82 3.77 17.98
N GLU A 17 13.86 3.06 18.43
CA GLU A 17 15.25 3.53 18.35
C GLU A 17 15.73 3.65 16.88
N TYR A 18 15.27 2.75 16.00
CA TYR A 18 15.61 2.77 14.58
C TYR A 18 14.95 3.93 13.83
N PHE A 19 13.71 4.27 14.22
CA PHE A 19 12.94 5.34 13.58
C PHE A 19 13.10 6.70 14.28
N ASN A 20 14.03 6.80 15.23
CA ASN A 20 14.38 8.03 15.94
C ASN A 20 13.16 8.76 16.55
N GLY A 21 12.11 8.00 16.88
CA GLY A 21 10.85 8.50 17.44
C GLY A 21 9.92 9.27 16.48
N GLY A 22 10.21 9.34 15.18
CA GLY A 22 9.39 10.09 14.21
C GLY A 22 8.16 9.34 13.69
N ILE A 23 8.11 8.01 13.87
CA ILE A 23 7.07 7.14 13.33
C ILE A 23 6.33 6.44 14.46
N GLU A 24 5.00 6.55 14.48
CA GLU A 24 4.14 5.89 15.47
C GLU A 24 3.60 4.53 14.98
N PHE A 25 3.40 4.39 13.66
CA PHE A 25 2.81 3.20 13.03
C PHE A 25 3.63 2.75 11.82
N ILE A 26 3.66 1.44 11.60
CA ILE A 26 4.27 0.84 10.41
C ILE A 26 3.28 -0.09 9.71
N TRP A 27 3.46 -0.22 8.39
CA TRP A 27 2.74 -1.21 7.59
C TRP A 27 3.36 -2.59 7.73
N GLU A 28 2.52 -3.58 7.99
CA GLU A 28 2.88 -5.00 8.03
C GLU A 28 2.30 -5.72 6.81
N GLY A 29 3.18 -6.36 6.04
CA GLY A 29 2.85 -7.11 4.82
C GLY A 29 3.75 -6.73 3.66
N LYS A 30 3.45 -7.28 2.47
CA LYS A 30 4.15 -6.90 1.24
C LYS A 30 3.64 -5.53 0.81
N THR A 31 4.54 -4.57 0.61
CA THR A 31 4.19 -3.23 0.12
C THR A 31 4.30 -3.17 -1.42
N PRO A 32 3.62 -2.21 -2.06
CA PRO A 32 3.96 -1.78 -3.42
C PRO A 32 5.39 -1.25 -3.50
N GLU A 33 5.89 -1.05 -4.72
CA GLU A 33 7.10 -0.27 -4.95
C GLU A 33 6.82 1.23 -4.73
N ILE A 34 7.85 2.01 -4.39
CA ILE A 34 7.72 3.47 -4.28
C ILE A 34 7.33 4.04 -5.65
N ASP A 35 6.38 4.98 -5.65
CA ASP A 35 5.75 5.60 -6.80
C ASP A 35 4.89 4.63 -7.66
N GLU A 36 4.58 3.42 -7.16
CA GLU A 36 3.65 2.49 -7.82
C GLU A 36 2.19 2.90 -7.57
N GLU A 37 1.45 3.17 -8.64
CA GLU A 37 -0.01 3.32 -8.59
C GLU A 37 -0.67 1.94 -8.68
N VAL A 38 -1.54 1.62 -7.72
CA VAL A 38 -2.12 0.28 -7.54
C VAL A 38 -3.63 0.35 -7.32
N LEU A 39 -4.29 -0.81 -7.45
CA LEU A 39 -5.66 -0.96 -6.95
C LEU A 39 -5.63 -1.19 -5.45
N VAL A 40 -6.46 -0.47 -4.71
CA VAL A 40 -6.69 -0.63 -3.28
C VAL A 40 -8.13 -1.06 -3.04
N TYR A 41 -8.32 -2.11 -2.24
CA TYR A 41 -9.60 -2.53 -1.70
C TYR A 41 -9.65 -2.24 -0.21
N ASN A 42 -10.59 -1.39 0.16
CA ASN A 42 -10.86 -1.02 1.54
C ASN A 42 -12.01 -1.88 2.09
N PRO A 43 -11.75 -2.79 3.04
CA PRO A 43 -12.77 -3.69 3.59
C PRO A 43 -13.83 -2.97 4.43
N SER A 44 -13.52 -1.78 4.98
CA SER A 44 -14.45 -0.99 5.79
C SER A 44 -15.53 -0.32 4.94
N THR A 45 -15.15 0.19 3.77
CA THR A 45 -16.06 0.83 2.82
C THR A 45 -16.55 -0.11 1.71
N GLN A 46 -15.99 -1.32 1.64
CA GLN A 46 -16.23 -2.32 0.59
C GLN A 46 -16.00 -1.77 -0.83
N SER A 47 -15.09 -0.81 -0.96
CA SER A 47 -14.84 -0.10 -2.22
C SER A 47 -13.46 -0.43 -2.78
N ILE A 48 -13.35 -0.45 -4.10
CA ILE A 48 -12.09 -0.54 -4.84
C ILE A 48 -11.82 0.79 -5.50
N TYR A 49 -10.62 1.33 -5.32
CA TYR A 49 -10.15 2.56 -5.93
C TYR A 49 -8.66 2.44 -6.25
N THR A 50 -8.07 3.52 -6.77
CA THR A 50 -6.65 3.60 -7.12
C THR A 50 -5.95 4.54 -6.16
N ASP A 51 -4.71 4.21 -5.80
CA ASP A 51 -3.89 5.02 -4.90
C ASP A 51 -2.40 4.77 -5.23
N ILE A 52 -1.54 5.71 -4.84
CA ILE A 52 -0.10 5.65 -5.10
C ILE A 52 0.68 5.45 -3.79
N TRP A 53 1.67 4.57 -3.82
CA TRP A 53 2.53 4.29 -2.67
C TRP A 53 3.75 5.23 -2.64
N ILE A 54 3.76 6.21 -1.75
CA ILE A 54 4.73 7.31 -1.76
C ILE A 54 5.56 7.39 -0.48
N ASP A 55 6.77 7.95 -0.62
CA ASP A 55 7.66 8.32 0.48
C ASP A 55 7.50 9.81 0.79
N TYR A 56 6.98 10.11 1.98
CA TYR A 56 6.78 11.47 2.48
C TYR A 56 8.02 12.05 3.15
N GLY A 57 9.10 11.29 3.28
CA GLY A 57 10.32 11.62 4.04
C GLY A 57 10.20 11.40 5.54
N GLU A 58 8.99 11.49 6.10
CA GLU A 58 8.67 11.16 7.52
C GLU A 58 7.96 9.80 7.67
N GLY A 59 7.64 9.15 6.55
CA GLY A 59 6.93 7.88 6.52
C GLY A 59 6.64 7.46 5.09
N ILE A 60 6.22 6.22 4.90
CA ILE A 60 5.86 5.65 3.60
C ILE A 60 4.46 5.07 3.70
N GLY A 61 3.61 5.38 2.72
CA GLY A 61 2.23 4.92 2.72
C GLY A 61 1.50 5.33 1.44
N PHE A 62 0.20 5.08 1.45
CA PHE A 62 -0.69 5.54 0.40
C PHE A 62 -0.91 7.06 0.47
N GLU A 63 -1.26 7.69 -0.66
CA GLU A 63 -1.52 9.13 -0.73
C GLU A 63 -2.86 9.49 -0.08
N ASP A 64 -3.91 8.71 -0.38
CA ASP A 64 -5.30 9.02 -0.02
C ASP A 64 -5.95 7.98 0.92
N THR A 65 -5.23 6.92 1.30
CA THR A 65 -5.75 5.84 2.16
C THR A 65 -5.27 5.98 3.61
N ASP A 66 -6.23 6.19 4.52
CA ASP A 66 -6.00 6.35 5.97
C ASP A 66 -6.37 5.09 6.79
N GLU A 67 -6.88 4.03 6.15
CA GLU A 67 -7.37 2.84 6.86
C GLU A 67 -6.27 1.92 7.38
N ASP A 68 -6.45 1.43 8.62
CA ASP A 68 -5.54 0.49 9.28
C ASP A 68 -5.40 -0.87 8.58
N THR A 69 -6.31 -1.23 7.69
CA THR A 69 -6.23 -2.49 6.94
C THR A 69 -6.81 -2.32 5.56
N VAL A 70 -6.00 -2.63 4.56
CA VAL A 70 -6.38 -2.61 3.15
C VAL A 70 -5.79 -3.81 2.41
N PHE A 71 -6.31 -4.05 1.22
CA PHE A 71 -5.73 -5.00 0.29
C PHE A 71 -5.30 -4.26 -0.96
N TRP A 72 -4.16 -4.60 -1.54
CA TRP A 72 -3.69 -3.96 -2.76
C TRP A 72 -3.24 -4.98 -3.80
N MET A 73 -3.27 -4.58 -5.07
CA MET A 73 -2.67 -5.33 -6.16
C MET A 73 -2.22 -4.39 -7.28
N SER A 74 -1.11 -4.72 -7.95
CA SER A 74 -0.69 -4.02 -9.15
C SER A 74 -1.77 -4.08 -10.24
N TYR A 75 -1.76 -3.10 -11.13
CA TYR A 75 -2.68 -3.07 -12.25
C TYR A 75 -2.57 -4.32 -13.12
N PRO A 76 -3.70 -4.74 -13.72
CA PRO A 76 -3.63 -5.80 -14.69
C PRO A 76 -2.77 -5.39 -15.89
N GLU A 77 -2.05 -6.35 -16.45
CA GLU A 77 -1.41 -6.11 -17.74
C GLU A 77 -2.50 -5.75 -18.77
N PRO A 78 -2.25 -4.75 -19.64
CA PRO A 78 -3.18 -4.43 -20.70
C PRO A 78 -3.44 -5.68 -21.56
N PRO A 79 -4.64 -5.80 -22.17
CA PRO A 79 -4.89 -6.85 -23.14
C PRO A 79 -3.79 -6.86 -24.19
N LYS A 80 -3.18 -8.03 -24.43
CA LYS A 80 -2.31 -8.21 -25.59
C LYS A 80 -3.21 -8.02 -26.79
N GLU A 81 -2.98 -6.98 -27.60
CA GLU A 81 -3.73 -6.76 -28.83
C GLU A 81 -3.79 -8.09 -29.59
N MET A 82 -5.00 -8.52 -29.96
CA MET A 82 -5.13 -9.57 -30.97
C MET A 82 -4.46 -8.99 -32.19
N GLU A 83 -3.31 -9.54 -32.59
CA GLU A 83 -2.68 -9.22 -33.87
C GLU A 83 -3.80 -9.27 -34.92
N GLU A 84 -4.19 -8.10 -35.44
CA GLU A 84 -5.13 -8.05 -36.56
C GLU A 84 -4.41 -8.74 -37.73
N GLU A 85 -4.91 -9.93 -38.12
CA GLU A 85 -4.43 -10.69 -39.29
C GLU A 85 -4.50 -9.89 -40.60
#